data_AF-A0A7W9TWL3-F1
#
_entry.id   AF-A0A7W9TWL3-F1
#
_cell.length_a   1.000
_cell.length_b   1.000
_cell.length_c   1.000
_cell.angle_alpha   90.00
_cell.angle_beta   90.00
_cell.angle_gamma   90.00
#
_symmetry.space_group_name_H-M   'P 1'
#
loop_
_entity.id
_entity.type
_entity.pdbx_description
1 polymer ?
#
loop_
_entity_poly.entity_id
_entity_poly.type
_entity_poly.pdbx_seq_one_letter_code
_entity_poly.pdbx_strand_id
1 'polypeptide(L)'
;MKRVVFLLAVFAAIAVTGCAQLHPADTAKAGQAAVSNAILHFDIPADALGARDPQLSAVLAKAGALAAAQKHPALIRVTALGQDLRYINEAIWRGVPVHQANKPVLENLTAGANQTYSVSIEPLQSGG
;
A
#
# COMPACT_ATOMS: atom_id res chain seq x y z
N MET A 1 -21.96 20.57 65.98
CA MET A 1 -22.92 19.46 65.74
C MET A 1 -23.61 19.75 64.41
N LYS A 2 -23.09 19.25 63.28
CA LYS A 2 -23.50 18.01 62.59
C LYS A 2 -24.89 18.14 61.92
N ARG A 3 -24.90 18.36 60.60
CA ARG A 3 -25.84 17.72 59.65
C ARG A 3 -25.31 17.85 58.22
N VAL A 4 -25.17 16.68 57.62
CA VAL A 4 -24.63 16.32 56.30
C VAL A 4 -25.83 16.11 55.37
N VAL A 5 -25.78 16.65 54.15
CA VAL A 5 -26.40 16.14 52.90
C VAL A 5 -25.60 16.82 51.77
N PHE A 6 -24.52 16.25 51.19
CA PHE A 6 -24.43 15.16 50.22
C PHE A 6 -25.34 15.35 48.98
N LEU A 7 -24.79 15.87 47.86
CA LEU A 7 -24.64 15.16 46.58
C LEU A 7 -24.51 16.09 45.35
N LEU A 8 -23.45 15.81 44.58
CA LEU A 8 -23.39 15.76 43.10
C LEU A 8 -23.36 17.06 42.26
N ALA A 9 -22.17 17.36 41.71
CA ALA A 9 -21.85 17.52 40.27
C ALA A 9 -20.61 18.43 40.15
N VAL A 10 -19.37 17.93 40.02
CA VAL A 10 -18.75 17.39 38.76
C VAL A 10 -18.92 18.42 37.64
N PHE A 11 -17.93 19.23 37.29
CA PHE A 11 -16.76 18.92 36.45
C PHE A 11 -15.60 19.86 36.86
N ALA A 12 -14.57 19.40 37.57
CA ALA A 12 -13.44 18.65 37.04
C ALA A 12 -12.76 19.36 35.85
N ALA A 13 -11.85 20.28 36.20
CA ALA A 13 -10.76 20.71 35.35
C ALA A 13 -9.93 19.49 34.93
N ILE A 14 -9.82 19.25 33.62
CA ILE A 14 -8.96 18.21 33.05
C ILE A 14 -8.06 18.88 32.01
N ALA A 15 -6.99 19.52 32.49
CA ALA A 15 -5.82 19.78 31.67
C ALA A 15 -4.94 18.52 31.72
N VAL A 16 -5.25 17.53 30.89
CA VAL A 16 -4.34 16.41 30.61
C VAL A 16 -3.33 16.90 29.58
N THR A 17 -2.21 17.45 30.06
CA THR A 17 -0.97 17.47 29.28
C THR A 17 -0.21 16.19 29.61
N GLY A 18 -0.72 15.07 29.11
CA GLY A 18 0.00 13.81 29.07
C GLY A 18 0.85 13.77 27.80
N CYS A 19 2.07 14.31 27.86
CA CYS A 19 3.09 13.97 26.87
C CYS A 19 3.63 12.57 27.18
N ALA A 20 2.81 11.54 26.94
CA ALA A 20 3.30 10.19 26.74
C ALA A 20 3.74 10.08 25.28
N GLN A 21 4.87 10.70 24.92
CA GLN A 21 5.50 10.36 23.65
C GLN A 21 6.21 9.03 23.82
N LEU A 22 5.62 8.06 23.13
CA LEU A 22 6.05 6.69 22.96
C LEU A 22 7.56 6.55 22.78
N HIS A 23 8.08 5.48 23.40
CA HIS A 23 9.36 4.86 23.12
C HIS A 23 9.74 4.94 21.64
N PRO A 24 10.99 5.32 21.30
CA PRO A 24 11.52 5.06 19.97
C PRO A 24 11.68 3.54 19.84
N ALA A 25 10.73 2.91 19.16
CA ALA A 25 10.92 1.56 18.66
C ALA A 25 11.98 1.65 17.57
N ASP A 26 13.13 1.07 17.88
CA ASP A 26 14.19 0.72 16.97
C ASP A 26 13.61 -0.21 15.89
N THR A 27 13.19 0.35 14.76
CA THR A 27 12.99 -0.39 13.52
C THR A 27 13.93 0.18 12.47
N ALA A 28 15.12 -0.39 12.45
CA ALA A 28 15.95 -0.50 11.27
C ALA A 28 15.10 -0.81 10.02
N LYS A 29 15.48 -0.19 8.90
CA LYS A 29 14.96 -0.37 7.52
C LYS A 29 13.58 0.23 7.23
N ALA A 30 13.50 1.55 7.18
CA ALA A 30 12.89 2.18 6.01
C ALA A 30 14.03 2.41 5.01
N GLY A 31 14.34 1.37 4.22
CA GLY A 31 15.27 1.51 3.11
C GLY A 31 14.77 2.65 2.23
N GLN A 32 15.65 3.63 2.01
CA GLN A 32 15.61 4.60 0.93
C GLN A 32 14.19 4.89 0.40
N ALA A 33 13.57 5.97 0.86
CA ALA A 33 12.64 6.70 0.00
C ALA A 33 13.49 7.25 -1.17
N ALA A 34 13.87 6.36 -2.10
CA ALA A 34 14.28 6.74 -3.43
C ALA A 34 13.17 7.64 -3.92
N VAL A 35 13.52 8.84 -4.39
CA VAL A 35 12.60 9.82 -4.96
C VAL A 35 11.79 9.07 -6.02
N SER A 36 10.62 8.57 -5.61
CA SER A 36 9.95 7.53 -6.36
C SER A 36 9.18 8.28 -7.42
N ASN A 37 9.68 8.24 -8.66
CA ASN A 37 8.88 8.62 -9.82
C ASN A 37 7.69 7.65 -10.02
N ALA A 38 7.40 6.78 -9.06
CA ALA A 38 6.23 5.93 -9.03
C ALA A 38 4.96 6.79 -9.00
N ILE A 39 4.13 6.60 -10.03
CA ILE A 39 2.76 7.10 -10.13
C ILE A 39 1.89 6.52 -9.01
N LEU A 40 2.16 5.27 -8.64
CA LEU A 40 1.50 4.56 -7.56
C LEU A 40 2.47 3.55 -6.95
N HIS A 41 2.46 3.42 -5.63
CA HIS A 41 3.08 2.31 -4.93
C HIS A 41 2.14 1.88 -3.81
N PHE A 42 1.89 0.58 -3.69
CA PHE A 42 1.22 0.04 -2.51
C PHE A 42 1.82 -1.31 -2.13
N ASP A 43 1.81 -1.56 -0.83
CA ASP A 43 2.23 -2.83 -0.26
C ASP A 43 1.03 -3.78 -0.21
N ILE A 44 1.27 -5.04 -0.53
CA ILE A 44 0.27 -6.10 -0.47
C ILE A 44 0.52 -6.91 0.79
N PRO A 45 -0.44 -6.95 1.72
CA PRO A 45 -0.27 -7.72 2.93
C PRO A 45 -0.36 -9.21 2.59
N ALA A 46 0.51 -10.02 3.21
CA ALA A 46 0.72 -11.42 2.83
C ALA A 46 -0.53 -12.30 3.05
N ASP A 47 -1.37 -11.91 4.01
CA ASP A 47 -2.66 -12.55 4.32
C ASP A 47 -3.68 -12.41 3.16
N ALA A 48 -3.73 -11.26 2.51
CA ALA A 48 -4.66 -11.01 1.40
C ALA A 48 -4.32 -11.83 0.14
N LEU A 49 -3.03 -12.12 -0.08
CA LEU A 49 -2.60 -12.99 -1.18
C LEU A 49 -2.88 -14.47 -0.90
N GLY A 50 -2.61 -14.93 0.33
CA GLY A 50 -2.94 -16.29 0.75
C GLY A 50 -4.43 -16.61 0.62
N ALA A 51 -5.30 -15.64 0.94
CA ALA A 51 -6.75 -15.76 0.80
C ALA A 51 -7.29 -15.55 -0.62
N ARG A 52 -6.43 -15.10 -1.57
CA ARG A 52 -6.83 -14.65 -2.92
C ARG A 52 -8.03 -13.70 -2.86
N ASP A 53 -7.90 -12.66 -2.04
CA ASP A 53 -9.00 -11.74 -1.75
C ASP A 53 -9.52 -11.09 -3.05
N PRO A 54 -10.84 -11.15 -3.34
CA PRO A 54 -11.45 -10.45 -4.46
C PRO A 54 -11.25 -8.93 -4.41
N GLN A 55 -11.14 -8.31 -3.23
CA GLN A 55 -10.83 -6.89 -3.09
C GLN A 55 -9.43 -6.57 -3.58
N LEU A 56 -8.43 -7.39 -3.23
CA LEU A 56 -7.07 -7.24 -3.74
C LEU A 56 -7.05 -7.38 -5.26
N SER A 57 -7.76 -8.37 -5.82
CA SER A 57 -7.91 -8.52 -7.27
C SER A 57 -8.49 -7.27 -7.92
N ALA A 58 -9.50 -6.65 -7.30
CA ALA A 58 -10.10 -5.41 -7.79
C ALA A 58 -9.12 -4.23 -7.73
N VAL A 59 -8.30 -4.12 -6.69
CA VAL A 59 -7.25 -3.10 -6.57
C VAL A 59 -6.18 -3.30 -7.64
N LEU A 60 -5.73 -4.54 -7.84
CA LEU A 60 -4.77 -4.91 -8.89
C LEU A 60 -5.30 -4.62 -10.29
N ALA A 61 -6.57 -4.92 -10.56
CA ALA A 61 -7.21 -4.57 -11.82
C ALA A 61 -7.27 -3.04 -12.01
N LYS A 62 -7.60 -2.27 -10.97
CA LYS A 62 -7.55 -0.80 -11.04
C LYS A 62 -6.14 -0.27 -11.27
N ALA A 63 -5.13 -0.88 -10.66
CA ALA A 63 -3.72 -0.57 -10.89
C ALA A 63 -3.33 -0.83 -12.36
N GLY A 64 -3.76 -1.97 -12.92
CA GLY A 64 -3.61 -2.28 -14.34
C GLY A 64 -4.28 -1.24 -15.22
N ALA A 65 -5.55 -0.90 -14.96
CA ALA A 65 -6.29 0.12 -15.67
C ALA A 65 -5.65 1.52 -15.56
N LEU A 66 -5.04 1.83 -14.42
CA LEU A 66 -4.34 3.09 -14.19
C LEU A 66 -3.04 3.17 -15.00
N ALA A 67 -2.24 2.11 -15.01
CA ALA A 67 -1.00 2.04 -15.79
C ALA A 67 -1.29 2.12 -17.30
N ALA A 68 -2.36 1.47 -17.70
CA ALA A 68 -2.97 1.50 -19.02
C ALA A 68 -3.45 2.91 -19.44
N ALA A 69 -4.09 3.65 -18.54
CA ALA A 69 -4.60 4.99 -18.81
C ALA A 69 -3.51 6.08 -18.88
N GLN A 70 -2.24 5.73 -18.66
CA GLN A 70 -1.16 6.71 -18.70
C GLN A 70 -0.91 7.24 -20.11
N LYS A 71 -0.57 8.53 -20.19
CA LYS A 71 -0.20 9.19 -21.46
C LYS A 71 1.08 8.66 -22.08
N HIS A 72 1.97 8.09 -21.26
CA HIS A 72 3.20 7.44 -21.67
C HIS A 72 3.15 5.96 -21.25
N PRO A 73 3.92 5.08 -21.91
CA PRO A 73 4.08 3.71 -21.45
C PRO A 73 4.47 3.66 -19.97
N ALA A 74 3.83 2.80 -19.18
CA ALA A 74 4.11 2.63 -17.77
C ALA A 74 4.70 1.25 -17.50
N LEU A 75 5.63 1.17 -16.55
CA LEU A 75 6.18 -0.05 -15.99
C LEU A 75 5.43 -0.37 -14.70
N ILE A 76 4.84 -1.55 -14.63
CA ILE A 76 4.25 -2.09 -13.41
C ILE A 76 5.24 -3.11 -12.86
N ARG A 77 5.85 -2.80 -11.72
CA ARG A 77 6.80 -3.69 -11.04
C ARG A 77 6.08 -4.37 -9.88
N VAL A 78 6.04 -5.69 -9.94
CA VAL A 78 5.40 -6.55 -8.94
C VAL A 78 6.48 -7.26 -8.17
N THR A 79 6.56 -7.03 -6.86
CA THR A 79 7.45 -7.77 -5.95
C THR A 79 6.61 -8.71 -5.11
N ALA A 80 6.69 -10.02 -5.36
CA ALA A 80 5.93 -11.02 -4.61
C ALA A 80 6.62 -12.39 -4.62
N LEU A 81 6.09 -13.37 -3.90
CA LEU A 81 6.56 -14.76 -4.05
C LEU A 81 6.29 -15.28 -5.46
N GLY A 82 7.19 -16.13 -5.94
CA GLY A 82 7.11 -16.74 -7.26
C GLY A 82 5.76 -17.40 -7.58
N GLN A 83 5.17 -18.06 -6.58
CA GLN A 83 3.88 -18.75 -6.70
C GLN A 83 2.68 -17.80 -6.84
N ASP A 84 2.80 -16.59 -6.30
CA ASP A 84 1.71 -15.60 -6.24
C ASP A 84 1.76 -14.62 -7.42
N LEU A 85 2.94 -14.45 -8.04
CA LEU A 85 3.13 -13.60 -9.21
C LEU A 85 2.13 -13.91 -10.32
N ARG A 86 1.82 -15.18 -10.59
CA ARG A 86 0.84 -15.54 -11.63
C ARG A 86 -0.53 -14.94 -11.35
N TYR A 87 -1.02 -15.08 -10.13
CA TYR A 87 -2.33 -14.54 -9.73
C TYR A 87 -2.36 -13.01 -9.82
N ILE A 88 -1.30 -12.36 -9.34
CA ILE A 88 -1.18 -10.91 -9.38
C ILE A 88 -1.18 -10.40 -10.83
N ASN A 89 -0.41 -11.04 -11.69
CA ASN A 89 -0.29 -10.66 -13.10
C ASN A 89 -1.62 -10.80 -13.83
N GLU A 90 -2.33 -11.91 -13.64
CA GLU A 90 -3.66 -12.11 -14.22
C GLU A 90 -4.66 -11.05 -13.73
N ALA A 91 -4.64 -10.70 -12.44
CA ALA A 91 -5.51 -9.66 -11.89
C ALA A 91 -5.20 -8.26 -12.46
N ILE A 92 -3.93 -7.92 -12.63
CA ILE A 92 -3.50 -6.66 -13.26
C ILE A 92 -3.96 -6.62 -14.72
N TRP A 93 -3.68 -7.66 -15.50
CA TRP A 93 -4.05 -7.73 -16.91
C TRP A 93 -5.56 -7.70 -17.14
N ARG A 94 -6.36 -8.23 -16.22
CA ARG A 94 -7.82 -8.14 -16.27
C ARG A 94 -8.34 -6.69 -16.30
N GLY A 95 -7.60 -5.76 -15.69
CA GLY A 95 -7.95 -4.35 -15.70
C GLY A 95 -7.42 -3.55 -16.90
N VAL A 96 -6.48 -4.12 -17.67
CA VAL A 96 -5.91 -3.44 -18.84
C VAL A 96 -6.87 -3.60 -20.02
N PRO A 97 -7.34 -2.51 -20.65
CA PRO A 97 -8.16 -2.57 -21.84
C PRO A 97 -7.43 -3.23 -23.02
N VAL A 98 -8.12 -4.04 -23.80
CA VAL A 98 -7.55 -4.79 -24.94
C VAL A 98 -7.05 -3.87 -26.06
N HIS A 99 -7.65 -2.68 -26.19
CA HIS A 99 -7.32 -1.70 -27.23
C HIS A 99 -6.71 -0.44 -26.60
N GLN A 100 -5.42 -0.49 -26.29
CA GLN A 100 -4.68 0.67 -25.81
C GLN A 100 -3.41 0.93 -26.60
N ALA A 101 -3.19 2.22 -26.88
CA ALA A 101 -2.02 2.70 -27.60
C ALA A 101 -0.71 2.47 -26.79
N ASN A 102 -0.77 2.61 -25.47
CA ASN A 102 0.37 2.45 -24.57
C ASN A 102 0.16 1.25 -23.66
N LYS A 103 0.52 0.06 -24.14
CA LYS A 103 0.43 -1.15 -23.31
C LYS A 103 1.47 -1.07 -22.18
N PRO A 104 1.06 -1.21 -20.90
CA PRO A 104 2.01 -1.20 -19.80
C PRO A 104 2.93 -2.42 -19.86
N VAL A 105 4.15 -2.25 -19.39
CA VAL A 105 5.15 -3.32 -19.24
C VAL A 105 5.00 -3.89 -17.84
N LEU A 106 5.03 -5.22 -17.71
CA LEU A 106 4.95 -5.90 -16.42
C LEU A 106 6.32 -6.49 -16.07
N GLU A 107 6.90 -6.09 -14.95
CA GLU A 107 8.14 -6.63 -14.42
C GLU A 107 7.86 -7.37 -13.11
N ASN A 108 8.35 -8.61 -13.03
CA ASN A 108 8.15 -9.45 -11.86
C ASN A 108 9.46 -9.62 -11.12
N LEU A 109 9.46 -9.27 -9.84
CA LEU A 109 10.56 -9.45 -8.91
C LEU A 109 10.14 -10.45 -7.83
N THR A 110 10.99 -11.44 -7.58
CA THR A 110 10.76 -12.38 -6.50
C THR A 110 11.10 -11.73 -5.17
N ALA A 111 10.14 -11.64 -4.27
CA ALA A 111 10.35 -11.17 -2.92
C ALA A 111 11.30 -12.11 -2.16
N GLY A 112 12.26 -11.54 -1.44
CA GLY A 112 13.11 -12.27 -0.50
C GLY A 112 12.34 -12.76 0.74
N ALA A 113 12.95 -13.64 1.53
CA ALA A 113 12.39 -14.05 2.81
C ALA A 113 12.11 -12.81 3.69
N ASN A 114 10.87 -12.67 4.16
CA ASN A 114 10.36 -11.53 4.96
C ASN A 114 10.31 -10.18 4.23
N GLN A 115 10.38 -10.14 2.90
CA GLN A 115 10.02 -8.92 2.18
C GLN A 115 8.50 -8.81 2.03
N THR A 116 7.98 -7.63 2.38
CA THR A 116 6.60 -7.27 2.07
C THR A 116 6.43 -7.24 0.56
N TYR A 117 5.32 -7.80 0.09
CA TYR A 117 5.00 -7.75 -1.33
C TYR A 117 4.55 -6.35 -1.70
N SER A 118 4.80 -5.94 -2.93
CA SER A 118 4.45 -4.60 -3.38
C SER A 118 4.17 -4.56 -4.87
N VAL A 119 3.40 -3.56 -5.26
CA VAL A 119 3.19 -3.21 -6.67
C VAL A 119 3.47 -1.73 -6.81
N SER A 120 4.42 -1.40 -7.68
CA SER A 120 4.68 -0.03 -8.11
C SER A 120 4.32 0.15 -9.57
N ILE A 121 3.83 1.34 -9.91
CA ILE A 121 3.60 1.79 -11.28
C ILE A 121 4.52 2.98 -11.49
N GLU A 122 5.46 2.86 -12.40
CA GLU A 122 6.43 3.88 -12.75
C GLU A 122 6.20 4.29 -14.21
N PRO A 123 6.37 5.56 -14.59
CA PRO A 123 6.42 5.93 -15.99
C PRO A 123 7.66 5.29 -16.60
N LEU A 124 7.51 4.63 -17.74
CA LEU A 124 8.65 4.18 -18.52
C LEU A 124 9.32 5.45 -19.02
N GLN A 125 10.43 5.83 -18.39
CA GLN A 125 11.18 7.01 -18.81
C GLN A 125 11.69 6.75 -20.23
N SER A 126 10.96 7.26 -21.21
CA SER A 126 11.49 7.42 -22.56
C SER A 126 12.57 8.48 -22.40
N GLY A 127 13.83 8.08 -22.46
CA GLY A 127 14.97 8.98 -22.33
C GLY A 127 14.78 10.22 -23.19
N GLY A 128 15.01 11.39 -22.57
CA GLY A 128 15.05 12.67 -23.27
C GLY A 128 16.25 12.80 -24.17
#